data_AF-A0A1H6ZE40-F1
#
_entry.id   AF-A0A1H6ZE40-F1
#
_cell.length_a   1.000
_cell.length_b   1.000
_cell.length_c   1.000
_cell.angle_alpha   90.00
_cell.angle_beta   90.00
_cell.angle_gamma   90.00
#
_symmetry.space_group_name_H-M   'P 1'
#
loop_
_entity.id
_entity.type
_entity.pdbx_description
1 polymer ?
#
loop_
_entity_poly.entity_id
_entity_poly.type
_entity_poly.pdbx_seq_one_letter_code
_entity_poly.pdbx_strand_id
1 'polypeptide(L)'
;QVAAIYRRRMQVEEGFRDLKSHRLGFGLELHRSRCPRRIEILLLIAVLASYALCLLGLQAREAGHERRFQSNSVKDRHVLSLWRLGLEYARTYAGDISRERLRELELALRREVHRQAQELG
;
A
#
# COMPACT_ATOMS: atom_id res chain seq x y z
N GLN A 1 -21.60 -15.59 7.55
CA GLN A 1 -20.30 -16.26 7.31
C GLN A 1 -19.89 -16.26 5.83
N VAL A 2 -20.70 -16.76 4.90
CA VAL A 2 -20.35 -16.83 3.45
C VAL A 2 -19.98 -15.47 2.85
N ALA A 3 -20.76 -14.42 3.10
CA ALA A 3 -20.50 -13.07 2.58
C ALA A 3 -19.14 -12.48 3.03
N ALA A 4 -18.67 -12.81 4.24
CA ALA A 4 -17.38 -12.34 4.75
C ALA A 4 -16.20 -12.99 4.02
N ILE A 5 -16.31 -14.29 3.71
CA ILE A 5 -15.31 -15.03 2.93
C ILE A 5 -15.20 -14.45 1.52
N TYR A 6 -16.32 -14.18 0.86
CA TYR A 6 -16.34 -13.54 -0.46
C TYR A 6 -15.73 -12.14 -0.44
N ARG A 7 -16.01 -11.34 0.59
CA ARG A 7 -15.41 -10.01 0.74
C ARG A 7 -13.88 -10.10 0.86
N ARG A 8 -13.36 -11.03 1.65
CA ARG A 8 -11.90 -11.25 1.78
C ARG A 8 -11.28 -11.72 0.45
N ARG A 9 -11.94 -12.64 -0.26
CA ARG A 9 -11.48 -13.05 -1.60
C ARG A 9 -11.42 -11.88 -2.57
N MET A 10 -12.45 -11.02 -2.58
CA MET A 10 -12.48 -9.83 -3.43
C MET A 10 -11.30 -8.90 -3.14
N GLN A 11 -11.00 -8.63 -1.86
CA GLN A 11 -9.84 -7.80 -1.48
C GLN A 11 -8.51 -8.38 -1.99
N VAL A 12 -8.34 -9.69 -1.92
CA VAL A 12 -7.14 -10.37 -2.42
C VAL A 12 -7.04 -10.26 -3.94
N GLU A 13 -8.14 -10.52 -4.65
CA GLU A 13 -8.19 -10.45 -6.12
C GLU A 13 -7.97 -9.02 -6.64
N GLU A 14 -8.50 -8.01 -5.94
CA GLU A 14 -8.24 -6.59 -6.22
C GLU A 14 -6.77 -6.23 -5.99
N GLY A 15 -6.17 -6.67 -4.89
CA GLY A 15 -4.75 -6.46 -4.63
C GLY A 15 -3.86 -7.05 -5.73
N PHE A 16 -4.17 -8.26 -6.22
CA PHE A 16 -3.45 -8.86 -7.35
C PHE A 16 -3.67 -8.12 -8.66
N ARG A 17 -4.88 -7.62 -8.90
CA ARG A 17 -5.20 -6.81 -10.10
C ARG A 17 -4.41 -5.50 -10.10
N ASP A 18 -4.34 -4.84 -8.94
CA ASP A 18 -3.60 -3.60 -8.79
C ASP A 18 -2.10 -3.84 -8.97
N LEU A 19 -1.52 -4.89 -8.39
CA LEU A 19 -0.11 -5.24 -8.57
C LEU A 19 0.29 -5.41 -10.05
N LYS A 20 -0.62 -5.98 -10.84
CA LYS A 20 -0.47 -6.22 -12.28
C LYS A 20 -0.59 -4.95 -13.12
N SER A 21 -1.45 -4.02 -12.69
CA SER A 21 -1.76 -2.79 -13.43
C SER A 21 -0.51 -1.98 -13.77
N HIS A 22 -0.34 -1.67 -15.06
CA HIS A 22 0.77 -0.86 -15.53
C HIS A 22 0.68 0.62 -15.10
N ARG A 23 -0.52 1.19 -15.11
CA ARG A 23 -0.70 2.63 -14.84
C ARG A 23 -0.79 2.96 -13.36
N LEU A 24 -1.41 2.08 -12.59
CA LEU A 24 -1.78 2.36 -11.20
C LEU A 24 -1.04 1.47 -10.18
N GLY A 25 -0.31 0.46 -10.64
CA GLY A 25 0.43 -0.51 -9.83
C GLY A 25 1.89 -0.66 -10.22
N PHE A 26 2.47 -1.84 -10.00
CA PHE A 26 3.88 -2.12 -10.33
C PHE A 26 4.09 -2.62 -11.77
N GLY A 27 3.03 -2.73 -12.58
CA GLY A 27 3.14 -3.16 -13.97
C GLY A 27 3.68 -4.57 -14.12
N LEU A 28 3.35 -5.47 -13.19
CA LEU A 28 3.79 -6.87 -13.29
C LEU A 28 3.31 -7.55 -14.57
N GLU A 29 2.31 -7.05 -15.32
CA GLU A 29 2.00 -7.63 -16.64
C GLU A 29 3.13 -7.45 -17.68
N LEU A 30 4.02 -6.46 -17.49
CA LEU A 30 5.06 -6.14 -18.45
C LEU A 30 6.29 -7.05 -18.38
N HIS A 31 6.46 -7.83 -17.31
CA HIS A 31 7.67 -8.66 -17.14
C HIS A 31 7.80 -9.79 -18.17
N ARG A 32 6.69 -10.21 -18.81
CA ARG A 32 6.59 -11.26 -19.86
C ARG A 32 7.29 -12.60 -19.55
N SER A 33 7.62 -12.86 -18.28
CA SER A 33 8.34 -14.08 -17.89
C SER A 33 7.36 -15.24 -17.71
N ARG A 34 7.76 -16.43 -18.15
CA ARG A 34 7.06 -17.69 -17.85
C ARG A 34 7.78 -18.55 -16.81
N CYS A 35 8.97 -18.13 -16.38
CA CYS A 35 9.77 -18.84 -15.39
C CYS A 35 9.20 -18.58 -13.98
N PRO A 36 8.71 -19.61 -13.26
CA PRO A 36 8.11 -19.44 -11.94
C PRO A 36 9.06 -18.76 -10.94
N ARG A 37 10.34 -19.14 -10.96
CA ARG A 37 11.37 -18.54 -10.10
C ARG A 37 11.54 -17.03 -10.31
N ARG A 38 11.45 -16.56 -11.56
CA ARG A 38 11.53 -15.12 -11.85
C ARG A 38 10.29 -14.38 -11.38
N ILE A 39 9.12 -14.99 -11.54
CA ILE A 39 7.83 -14.44 -11.07
C ILE A 39 7.87 -14.33 -9.54
N GLU A 40 8.35 -15.35 -8.84
CA GLU A 40 8.51 -15.35 -7.38
C GLU A 40 9.37 -14.18 -6.89
N ILE A 41 10.52 -13.95 -7.53
CA ILE A 41 11.40 -12.82 -7.21
C ILE A 41 10.70 -11.48 -7.47
N LEU A 42 9.98 -11.34 -8.59
CA LEU A 42 9.25 -10.12 -8.90
C LEU A 42 8.11 -9.85 -7.92
N LEU A 43 7.43 -10.89 -7.46
CA LEU A 43 6.41 -10.79 -6.41
C LEU A 43 7.03 -10.37 -5.08
N LEU A 44 8.19 -10.92 -4.72
CA LEU A 44 8.92 -10.50 -3.52
C LEU A 44 9.29 -9.02 -3.59
N ILE A 45 9.85 -8.56 -4.71
CA ILE A 45 10.19 -7.14 -4.93
C ILE A 45 8.93 -6.28 -4.83
N ALA A 46 7.82 -6.70 -5.45
CA ALA A 46 6.57 -5.97 -5.41
C ALA A 46 6.00 -5.87 -3.98
N VAL A 47 6.08 -6.93 -3.19
CA VAL A 47 5.66 -6.92 -1.77
C VAL A 47 6.54 -5.96 -0.95
N LEU A 48 7.86 -6.00 -1.12
CA LEU A 48 8.79 -5.09 -0.43
C LEU A 48 8.55 -3.63 -0.83
N ALA A 49 8.31 -3.36 -2.12
CA ALA A 49 7.95 -2.05 -2.60
C ALA A 49 6.62 -1.58 -2.02
N SER A 50 5.60 -2.43 -1.98
CA SER A 50 4.32 -2.13 -1.32
C SER A 50 4.49 -1.79 0.16
N TYR A 51 5.32 -2.55 0.86
CA TYR A 51 5.62 -2.29 2.27
C TYR A 51 6.27 -0.92 2.46
N ALA A 52 7.27 -0.58 1.65
CA ALA A 52 7.90 0.74 1.68
C ALA A 52 6.91 1.87 1.38
N LEU A 53 6.02 1.68 0.39
CA LEU A 53 4.97 2.64 0.08
C LEU A 53 3.97 2.80 1.25
N CYS A 54 3.61 1.73 1.96
CA CYS A 54 2.75 1.86 3.15
C CYS A 54 3.41 2.69 4.26
N LEU A 55 4.72 2.55 4.48
CA LEU A 55 5.47 3.37 5.44
C LEU A 55 5.49 4.84 5.03
N LEU A 56 5.74 5.12 3.75
CA LEU A 56 5.66 6.48 3.19
C LEU A 56 4.25 7.06 3.30
N GLY A 57 3.22 6.24 3.09
CA GLY A 57 1.83 6.64 3.24
C GLY A 57 1.49 7.03 4.69
N LEU A 58 2.01 6.28 5.67
CA LEU A 58 1.87 6.64 7.08
C LEU A 58 2.56 7.96 7.40
N GLN A 59 3.78 8.14 6.91
CA GLN A 59 4.50 9.42 7.07
C GLN A 59 3.71 10.57 6.46
N ALA A 60 3.19 10.41 5.25
CA ALA A 60 2.37 11.40 4.58
C ALA A 60 1.08 11.72 5.35
N ARG A 61 0.46 10.71 5.97
CA ARG A 61 -0.73 10.87 6.80
C ARG A 61 -0.43 11.63 8.09
N GLU A 62 0.65 11.27 8.79
CA GLU A 62 1.10 11.96 10.01
C GLU A 62 1.51 13.41 9.72
N ALA A 63 2.11 13.67 8.58
CA ALA A 63 2.45 15.02 8.11
C ALA A 63 1.25 15.81 7.55
N GLY A 64 0.04 15.20 7.51
CA GLY A 64 -1.18 15.86 7.04
C GLY A 64 -1.25 16.09 5.53
N HIS A 65 -0.40 15.40 4.74
CA HIS A 65 -0.35 15.54 3.28
C HIS A 65 -1.45 14.79 2.53
N GLU A 66 -2.21 13.91 3.19
CA GLU A 66 -3.30 13.13 2.59
C GLU A 66 -4.30 14.01 1.81
N ARG A 67 -4.61 15.19 2.35
CA ARG A 67 -5.55 16.13 1.73
C ARG A 67 -5.05 16.72 0.41
N ARG A 68 -3.73 16.82 0.21
CA ARG A 68 -3.16 17.38 -1.03
C ARG A 68 -3.33 16.43 -2.21
N PHE A 69 -3.42 15.12 -1.94
CA PHE A 69 -3.55 14.09 -2.96
C PHE A 69 -5.01 13.65 -3.17
N GLN A 70 -5.93 14.17 -2.37
CA GLN A 70 -7.36 13.86 -2.42
C GLN A 70 -8.10 14.95 -3.21
N SER A 71 -8.81 14.56 -4.27
CA SER A 71 -9.61 15.50 -5.07
C SER A 71 -11.02 15.73 -4.52
N ASN A 72 -11.47 14.90 -3.57
CA ASN A 72 -12.82 14.99 -3.00
C ASN A 72 -12.82 15.70 -1.63
N SER A 73 -13.99 16.22 -1.24
CA SER A 73 -14.16 17.09 -0.06
C SER A 73 -14.36 16.33 1.26
N VAL A 74 -14.26 15.01 1.25
CA VAL A 74 -14.53 14.13 2.41
C VAL A 74 -13.43 14.30 3.46
N LYS A 75 -13.81 14.61 4.70
CA LYS A 75 -12.87 14.90 5.81
C LYS A 75 -13.00 13.98 7.02
N ASP A 76 -14.08 13.21 7.06
CA ASP A 76 -14.48 12.32 8.16
C ASP A 76 -13.80 10.95 8.10
N ARG A 77 -13.21 10.58 6.95
CA ARG A 77 -12.52 9.30 6.77
C ARG A 77 -11.31 9.41 5.85
N HIS A 78 -10.40 8.46 6.02
CA HIS A 78 -9.29 8.23 5.10
C HIS A 78 -9.82 7.65 3.79
N VAL A 79 -9.65 8.38 2.68
CA VAL A 79 -10.16 7.95 1.37
C VAL A 79 -9.10 7.22 0.56
N LEU A 80 -7.84 7.60 0.69
CA LEU A 80 -6.74 6.92 -0.02
C LEU A 80 -6.20 5.77 0.84
N SER A 81 -5.91 4.64 0.19
CA SER A 81 -5.14 3.58 0.83
C SER A 81 -3.74 4.10 1.17
N LEU A 82 -3.13 3.54 2.23
CA LEU A 82 -1.75 3.90 2.62
C LEU A 82 -0.78 3.71 1.46
N TRP A 83 -0.94 2.63 0.70
CA TRP A 83 -0.14 2.36 -0.48
C TRP A 83 -0.24 3.48 -1.53
N ARG A 84 -1.47 3.91 -1.86
CA ARG A 84 -1.67 4.96 -2.87
C ARG A 84 -1.16 6.31 -2.39
N LEU A 85 -1.43 6.65 -1.13
CA LEU A 85 -0.94 7.87 -0.51
C LEU A 85 0.59 7.91 -0.51
N GLY A 86 1.24 6.79 -0.14
CA GLY A 86 2.68 6.67 -0.17
C GLY A 86 3.29 6.81 -1.57
N LEU A 87 2.60 6.30 -2.60
CA LEU A 87 3.04 6.47 -3.98
C LEU A 87 3.04 7.94 -4.42
N GLU A 88 1.97 8.68 -4.12
CA GLU A 88 1.92 10.11 -4.47
C GLU A 88 2.89 10.94 -3.62
N TYR A 89 3.06 10.58 -2.35
CA TYR A 89 4.04 11.20 -1.47
C TYR A 89 5.47 10.98 -1.97
N ALA A 90 5.83 9.75 -2.35
CA ALA A 90 7.15 9.42 -2.92
C ALA A 90 7.47 10.23 -4.18
N ARG A 91 6.46 10.46 -5.04
CA ARG A 91 6.63 11.25 -6.28
C ARG A 91 6.86 12.74 -6.02
N THR A 92 6.40 13.25 -4.88
CA THR A 92 6.40 14.69 -4.59
C THR A 92 7.49 15.08 -3.58
N TYR A 93 7.82 14.20 -2.63
CA TYR A 93 8.63 14.51 -1.45
C TYR A 93 9.79 13.53 -1.26
N ALA A 94 10.42 13.07 -2.35
CA ALA A 94 11.57 12.16 -2.27
C ALA A 94 12.71 12.79 -1.43
N GLY A 95 12.87 12.31 -0.21
CA GLY A 95 13.88 12.73 0.74
C GLY A 95 14.25 11.59 1.68
N ASP A 96 15.40 11.72 2.34
CA ASP A 96 15.92 10.67 3.22
C ASP A 96 15.07 10.51 4.48
N ILE A 97 14.83 9.25 4.88
CA ILE A 97 14.14 8.89 6.12
C ILE A 97 15.20 8.42 7.11
N SER A 98 15.27 9.07 8.28
CA SER A 98 16.19 8.65 9.34
C SER A 98 15.82 7.24 9.84
N ARG A 99 16.82 6.48 10.31
CA ARG A 99 16.59 5.12 10.85
C ARG A 99 15.63 5.11 12.03
N GLU A 100 15.66 6.15 12.86
CA GLU A 100 14.75 6.33 14.00
C GLU A 100 13.32 6.51 13.50
N ARG A 101 13.11 7.42 12.54
CA ARG A 101 11.80 7.64 11.95
C ARG A 101 11.24 6.39 11.26
N LEU A 102 12.10 5.63 10.59
CA LEU A 102 11.71 4.36 9.97
C LEU A 102 11.19 3.35 11.01
N ARG A 103 11.83 3.25 12.18
CA ARG A 103 11.37 2.38 13.29
C ARG A 103 10.02 2.84 13.84
N GLU A 104 9.83 4.14 14.02
CA GLU A 104 8.54 4.70 14.46
C GLU A 104 7.41 4.36 13.48
N LEU A 105 7.65 4.57 12.19
CA LEU A 105 6.68 4.28 11.13
C LEU A 105 6.39 2.77 11.04
N GLU A 106 7.40 1.92 11.23
CA GLU A 106 7.20 0.47 11.31
C GLU A 106 6.28 0.08 12.48
N LEU A 107 6.53 0.64 13.67
CA LEU A 107 5.68 0.40 14.83
C LEU A 107 4.24 0.93 14.62
N ALA A 108 4.10 2.09 13.98
CA ALA A 108 2.81 2.63 13.59
C ALA A 108 2.08 1.72 12.59
N LEU A 109 2.79 1.19 11.59
CA LEU A 109 2.24 0.26 10.60
C LEU A 109 1.78 -1.04 11.24
N ARG A 110 2.56 -1.61 12.16
CA ARG A 110 2.15 -2.80 12.90
C ARG A 110 0.86 -2.56 13.69
N ARG A 111 0.75 -1.42 14.38
CA ARG A 111 -0.48 -1.03 15.09
C ARG A 111 -1.66 -0.87 14.15
N GLU A 112 -1.47 -0.25 12.99
CA GLU A 112 -2.51 -0.10 11.97
C GLU A 112 -2.99 -1.46 11.47
N VAL A 113 -2.07 -2.36 11.13
CA VAL A 113 -2.40 -3.73 10.67
C VAL A 113 -3.17 -4.50 11.76
N HIS A 114 -2.75 -4.39 13.03
CA HIS A 114 -3.49 -5.00 14.14
C HIS A 114 -4.90 -4.44 14.28
N ARG A 115 -5.09 -3.12 14.13
CA ARG A 115 -6.42 -2.49 14.17
C ARG A 115 -7.32 -3.01 13.04
N GLN A 116 -6.82 -3.02 11.81
CA GLN A 116 -7.56 -3.52 10.65
C GLN A 116 -7.89 -5.01 10.78
N ALA A 117 -6.99 -5.81 11.36
CA ALA A 117 -7.25 -7.22 11.63
C ALA A 117 -8.39 -7.43 12.63
N GLN A 118 -8.53 -6.55 13.64
CA GLN A 118 -9.62 -6.58 14.60
C GLN A 118 -10.96 -6.13 14.00
N GLU A 119 -10.95 -5.16 13.09
CA GLU A 119 -12.15 -4.68 12.38
C GLU A 119 -12.68 -5.69 11.35
N LEU A 120 -11.82 -6.57 10.84
CA LEU A 120 -12.16 -7.60 9.84
C LEU A 120 -12.57 -8.95 10.45
N GLY A 121 -12.42 -9.13 11.77
CA GLY A 121 -12.80 -10.32 12.54
C GLY A 121 -14.27 -10.34 12.89
#